data_AF-A0A521G1N1-F1
#
_entry.id   AF-A0A521G1N1-F1
#
_cell.length_a   1.000
_cell.length_b   1.000
_cell.length_c   1.000
_cell.angle_alpha   90.00
_cell.angle_beta   90.00
_cell.angle_gamma   90.00
#
_symmetry.space_group_name_H-M   'P 1'
#
loop_
_entity.id
_entity.type
_entity.pdbx_description
1 polymer ?
#
loop_
_entity_poly.entity_id
_entity_poly.type
_entity_poly.pdbx_seq_one_letter_code
_entity_poly.pdbx_strand_id
1 'polypeptide(L)'
;MPDNPNPSNPPGNPPHVPTLADKQIDLSAFQLVDYDQEEIRSLPKPHAGFAETTRQALSVYPDFEAALQLAEEDFDPDNVAEHLNLADQLVPYADWLERRAEQVRETRMVHLAEAYRPVLKLYQRIQAAAEFDPQVGYAFAFLAEHFGTGKKKSKKE
;
A
#
# COMPACT_ATOMS: atom_id res chain seq x y z
N MET A 1 0.82 -37.86 -52.04
CA MET A 1 0.74 -37.96 -50.57
C MET A 1 2.16 -37.99 -50.04
N PRO A 2 2.48 -37.43 -48.86
CA PRO A 2 1.83 -36.33 -48.12
C PRO A 2 2.88 -35.24 -47.72
N ASP A 3 2.52 -33.97 -47.64
CA ASP A 3 2.07 -33.24 -46.44
C ASP A 3 3.05 -33.23 -45.26
N ASN A 4 3.53 -32.01 -44.97
CA ASN A 4 4.33 -31.58 -43.84
C ASN A 4 3.58 -31.81 -42.51
N PRO A 5 4.28 -31.95 -41.37
CA PRO A 5 4.09 -30.91 -40.36
C PRO A 5 5.35 -30.57 -39.54
N ASN A 6 5.70 -29.28 -39.63
CA ASN A 6 6.10 -28.35 -38.57
C ASN A 6 6.32 -28.92 -37.15
N PRO A 7 7.48 -28.68 -36.49
CA PRO A 7 7.60 -28.90 -35.06
C PRO A 7 6.73 -27.89 -34.30
N SER A 8 5.79 -28.43 -33.54
CA SER A 8 4.86 -27.71 -32.69
C SER A 8 5.61 -26.95 -31.59
N ASN A 9 5.78 -25.64 -31.74
CA ASN A 9 5.97 -24.77 -30.57
C ASN A 9 4.62 -24.68 -29.84
N PRO A 10 4.50 -25.09 -28.57
CA PRO A 10 3.31 -24.82 -27.81
C PRO A 10 3.18 -23.29 -27.62
N PRO A 11 2.02 -22.69 -27.93
CA PRO A 11 1.76 -21.30 -27.61
C PRO A 11 1.41 -21.18 -26.13
N GLY A 12 2.08 -20.28 -25.41
CA GLY A 12 1.54 -19.77 -24.15
C GLY A 12 2.31 -20.14 -22.90
N ASN A 13 3.60 -19.80 -22.83
CA ASN A 13 3.98 -19.09 -21.61
C ASN A 13 3.42 -17.67 -21.75
N PRO A 14 2.46 -17.24 -20.90
CA PRO A 14 2.06 -15.85 -20.89
C PRO A 14 3.33 -15.01 -20.68
N PRO A 15 3.48 -13.85 -21.35
CA PRO A 15 4.56 -12.92 -21.01
C PRO A 15 4.47 -12.71 -19.51
N HIS A 16 5.57 -13.02 -18.81
CA HIS A 16 5.69 -13.01 -17.37
C HIS A 16 4.89 -11.84 -16.80
N VAL A 17 3.67 -12.09 -16.35
CA VAL A 17 2.80 -11.05 -15.83
C VAL A 17 3.48 -10.65 -14.53
N PRO A 18 4.04 -9.44 -14.40
CA PRO A 18 4.75 -9.07 -13.19
C PRO A 18 3.75 -9.17 -12.04
N THR A 19 3.91 -10.18 -11.19
CA THR A 19 3.11 -10.31 -9.99
C THR A 19 3.59 -9.25 -8.99
N LEU A 20 2.78 -8.95 -7.97
CA LEU A 20 3.20 -8.07 -6.87
C LEU A 20 4.48 -8.55 -6.16
N ALA A 21 4.83 -9.85 -6.29
CA ALA A 21 6.06 -10.42 -5.76
C ALA A 21 7.29 -10.13 -6.64
N ASP A 22 7.10 -9.89 -7.95
CA ASP A 22 8.20 -9.72 -8.92
C ASP A 22 8.78 -8.30 -8.94
N LYS A 23 8.26 -7.42 -8.10
CA LYS A 23 8.81 -6.10 -7.83
C LYS A 23 9.06 -5.97 -6.34
N GLN A 24 9.85 -6.90 -5.79
CA GLN A 24 10.56 -6.61 -4.56
C GLN A 24 11.33 -5.32 -4.80
N ILE A 25 10.83 -4.22 -4.26
CA ILE A 25 11.51 -2.94 -4.34
C ILE A 25 12.78 -3.15 -3.55
N ASP A 26 13.90 -3.05 -4.22
CA ASP A 26 15.17 -3.05 -3.53
C ASP A 26 15.31 -1.71 -2.81
N LEU A 27 14.91 -1.70 -1.54
CA LEU A 27 15.10 -0.57 -0.64
C LEU A 27 16.47 -0.64 0.04
N SER A 28 17.34 -1.60 -0.30
CA SER A 28 18.64 -1.75 0.37
C SER A 28 19.58 -0.56 0.13
N ALA A 29 19.31 0.24 -0.91
CA ALA A 29 20.01 1.50 -1.16
C ALA A 29 19.63 2.60 -0.16
N PHE A 30 18.51 2.46 0.54
CA PHE A 30 18.07 3.38 1.58
C PHE A 30 18.29 2.73 2.94
N GLN A 31 19.08 3.37 3.79
CA GLN A 31 19.14 3.00 5.19
C GLN A 31 17.84 3.44 5.86
N LEU A 32 16.80 2.61 5.75
CA LEU A 32 15.52 2.84 6.40
C LEU A 32 15.75 2.75 7.91
N VAL A 33 15.48 3.86 8.59
CA VAL A 33 15.56 3.93 10.05
C VAL A 33 14.17 3.64 10.61
N ASP A 34 14.09 2.60 11.44
CA ASP A 34 12.88 2.27 12.17
C ASP A 34 12.73 3.22 13.36
N TYR A 35 12.12 4.38 13.10
CA TYR A 35 11.67 5.26 14.17
C TYR A 35 10.31 4.81 14.70
N ASP A 36 10.14 4.86 16.01
CA ASP A 36 8.82 4.65 16.60
C ASP A 36 7.89 5.85 16.32
N GLN A 37 6.57 5.64 16.43
CA GLN A 37 5.61 6.72 16.11
C GLN A 37 5.66 7.90 17.08
N GLU A 38 6.08 7.70 18.32
CA GLU A 38 6.17 8.78 19.31
C GLU A 38 7.39 9.66 19.04
N GLU A 39 8.51 9.03 18.68
CA GLU A 39 9.75 9.66 18.25
C GLU A 39 9.49 10.51 17.00
N ILE A 40 8.85 9.96 15.95
CA ILE A 40 8.48 10.74 14.74
C ILE A 40 7.62 11.96 15.08
N ARG A 41 6.70 11.84 16.05
CA ARG A 41 5.84 12.96 16.46
C ARG A 41 6.59 14.03 17.24
N SER A 42 7.66 13.65 17.93
CA SER A 42 8.52 14.55 18.69
C SER A 42 9.52 15.31 17.81
N LEU A 43 9.81 14.79 16.60
CA LEU A 43 10.73 15.43 15.67
C LEU A 43 10.21 16.82 15.23
N PRO A 44 11.09 17.83 15.15
CA PRO A 44 10.75 19.11 14.55
C PRO A 44 10.25 18.91 13.13
N LYS A 45 9.09 19.50 12.82
CA LYS A 45 8.53 19.45 11.47
C LYS A 45 9.00 20.67 10.69
N PRO A 46 9.86 20.52 9.67
CA PRO A 46 10.23 21.64 8.83
C PRO A 46 8.98 22.19 8.14
N HIS A 47 8.92 23.52 7.98
CA HIS A 47 7.85 24.16 7.25
C HIS A 47 7.97 23.89 5.74
N ALA A 48 6.90 24.17 5.00
CA ALA A 48 6.92 24.14 3.54
C ALA A 48 8.02 25.10 3.02
N GLY A 49 8.84 24.63 2.08
CA GLY A 49 9.94 25.39 1.50
C GLY A 49 11.28 25.26 2.24
N PHE A 50 11.35 24.58 3.38
CA PHE A 50 12.60 24.39 4.13
C PHE A 50 13.75 23.86 3.25
N ALA A 51 13.51 22.79 2.48
CA ALA A 51 14.55 22.20 1.62
C ALA A 51 15.10 23.20 0.58
N GLU A 52 14.24 24.04 0.01
CA GLU A 52 14.65 25.08 -0.95
C GLU A 52 15.45 26.19 -0.25
N THR A 53 14.96 26.69 0.88
CA THR A 53 15.64 27.72 1.66
C THR A 53 17.01 27.24 2.16
N THR A 54 17.11 25.99 2.64
CA THR A 54 18.38 25.41 3.08
C THR A 54 19.37 25.29 1.93
N ARG A 55 18.92 24.91 0.73
CA ARG A 55 19.80 24.90 -0.47
C ARG A 55 20.29 26.29 -0.84
N GLN A 56 19.43 27.31 -0.74
CA GLN A 56 19.85 28.70 -0.93
C GLN A 56 20.89 29.11 0.12
N ALA A 57 20.68 28.77 1.39
CA ALA A 57 21.63 29.02 2.47
C ALA A 57 22.98 28.32 2.22
N LEU A 58 22.97 27.05 1.82
CA LEU A 58 24.18 26.29 1.48
C LEU A 58 24.94 26.93 0.29
N SER A 59 24.23 27.49 -0.69
CA SER A 59 24.87 28.12 -1.85
C SER A 59 25.64 29.40 -1.51
N VAL A 60 25.23 30.13 -0.47
CA VAL A 60 25.90 31.36 -0.03
C VAL A 60 26.86 31.13 1.15
N TYR A 61 26.76 29.99 1.83
CA TYR A 61 27.58 29.67 3.00
C TYR A 61 29.10 29.84 2.78
N PRO A 62 29.70 29.39 1.66
CA PRO A 62 31.14 29.54 1.42
C PRO A 62 31.62 31.01 1.46
N ASP A 63 30.75 31.95 1.08
CA ASP A 63 31.08 33.39 1.10
C ASP A 63 31.10 33.97 2.53
N PHE A 64 30.46 33.30 3.49
CA PHE A 64 30.30 33.76 4.87
C PHE A 64 30.93 32.82 5.91
N GLU A 65 31.55 31.71 5.49
CA GLU A 65 32.11 30.67 6.37
C GLU A 65 33.00 31.27 7.48
N ALA A 66 33.98 32.11 7.10
CA ALA A 66 34.90 32.74 8.03
C ALA A 66 34.23 33.72 9.01
N ALA A 67 33.10 34.34 8.61
CA ALA A 67 32.37 35.30 9.44
C ALA A 67 31.45 34.59 10.45
N LEU A 68 30.93 33.42 10.09
CA LEU A 68 30.00 32.66 10.90
C LEU A 68 30.68 31.88 12.04
N GLN A 69 31.97 31.54 11.88
CA GLN A 69 32.79 30.87 12.91
C GLN A 69 32.11 29.63 13.54
N LEU A 70 31.39 28.87 12.72
CA LEU A 70 30.73 27.64 13.14
C LEU A 70 31.75 26.50 13.21
N ALA A 71 31.62 25.65 14.23
CA ALA A 71 32.37 24.41 14.26
C ALA A 71 31.73 23.38 13.31
N GLU A 72 32.53 22.45 12.79
CA GLU A 72 32.06 21.39 11.88
C GLU A 72 31.02 20.50 12.56
N GLU A 73 31.13 20.28 13.88
CA GLU A 73 30.13 19.54 14.64
C GLU A 73 28.78 20.28 14.74
N ASP A 74 28.78 21.61 14.60
CA ASP A 74 27.58 22.43 14.65
C ASP A 74 26.93 22.56 13.26
N PHE A 75 27.73 22.54 12.19
CA PHE A 75 27.24 22.66 10.82
C PHE A 75 28.20 22.05 9.80
N ASP A 76 27.82 20.88 9.27
CA ASP A 76 28.45 20.24 8.12
C ASP A 76 27.60 20.47 6.85
N PRO A 77 28.03 21.36 5.94
CA PRO A 77 27.24 21.70 4.74
C PRO A 77 27.10 20.52 3.77
N ASP A 78 28.09 19.63 3.70
CA ASP A 78 28.07 18.49 2.77
C ASP A 78 27.08 17.42 3.26
N ASN A 79 27.11 17.12 4.57
CA ASN A 79 26.17 16.19 5.17
C ASN A 79 24.72 16.70 5.09
N VAL A 80 24.49 18.00 5.31
CA VAL A 80 23.15 18.60 5.14
C VAL A 80 22.68 18.47 3.69
N ALA A 81 23.55 18.72 2.70
CA ALA A 81 23.21 18.56 1.29
C ALA A 81 22.86 17.11 0.93
N GLU A 82 23.63 16.14 1.44
CA GLU A 82 23.38 14.71 1.25
C GLU A 82 21.99 14.31 1.78
N HIS A 83 21.67 14.69 3.02
CA HIS A 83 20.36 14.38 3.61
C HIS A 83 19.18 14.98 2.85
N LEU A 84 19.31 16.21 2.34
CA LEU A 84 18.28 16.81 1.49
C LEU A 84 18.11 16.05 0.17
N ASN A 85 19.19 15.57 -0.43
CA ASN A 85 19.13 14.78 -1.66
C ASN A 85 18.49 13.41 -1.44
N LEU A 86 18.80 12.76 -0.32
CA LEU A 86 18.14 11.51 0.08
C LEU A 86 16.64 11.72 0.32
N ALA A 87 16.25 12.80 0.99
CA ALA A 87 14.85 13.14 1.21
C ALA A 87 14.10 13.31 -0.13
N ASP A 88 14.66 14.05 -1.08
CA ASP A 88 14.04 14.25 -2.40
C ASP A 88 13.94 12.94 -3.20
N GLN A 89 14.92 12.04 -3.06
CA GLN A 89 14.86 10.72 -3.69
C GLN A 89 13.74 9.86 -3.10
N LEU A 90 13.45 9.97 -1.81
CA LEU A 90 12.42 9.17 -1.13
C LEU A 90 10.99 9.59 -1.47
N VAL A 91 10.73 10.88 -1.74
CA VAL A 91 9.39 11.41 -2.07
C VAL A 91 8.68 10.61 -3.20
N PRO A 92 9.27 10.41 -4.39
CA PRO A 92 8.60 9.67 -5.46
C PRO A 92 8.35 8.19 -5.11
N TYR A 93 9.20 7.58 -4.26
CA TYR A 93 8.97 6.21 -3.79
C TYR A 93 7.82 6.13 -2.79
N ALA A 94 7.70 7.09 -1.88
CA ALA A 94 6.57 7.18 -0.95
C ALA A 94 5.25 7.31 -1.72
N ASP A 95 5.17 8.23 -2.68
CA ASP A 95 3.99 8.40 -3.55
C ASP A 95 3.65 7.11 -4.32
N TRP A 96 4.66 6.41 -4.83
CA TRP A 96 4.46 5.15 -5.53
C TRP A 96 3.91 4.06 -4.60
N LEU A 97 4.43 3.96 -3.37
CA LEU A 97 4.00 3.00 -2.36
C LEU A 97 2.54 3.25 -1.95
N GLU A 98 2.16 4.51 -1.73
CA GLU A 98 0.78 4.87 -1.42
C GLU A 98 -0.19 4.47 -2.53
N ARG A 99 0.16 4.73 -3.79
CA ARG A 99 -0.63 4.31 -4.96
C ARG A 99 -0.75 2.79 -5.04
N ARG A 100 0.32 2.05 -4.77
CA ARG A 100 0.27 0.58 -4.73
C ARG A 100 -0.57 0.05 -3.59
N ALA A 101 -0.47 0.65 -2.41
CA ALA A 101 -1.31 0.29 -1.27
C ALA A 101 -2.79 0.52 -1.60
N GLU A 102 -3.15 1.60 -2.29
CA GLU A 102 -4.52 1.84 -2.74
C GLU A 102 -4.99 0.77 -3.74
N GLN A 103 -4.19 0.45 -4.76
CA GLN A 103 -4.52 -0.61 -5.73
C GLN A 103 -4.76 -1.97 -5.06
N VAL A 104 -3.98 -2.30 -4.03
CA VAL A 104 -4.19 -3.53 -3.24
C VAL A 104 -5.52 -3.47 -2.48
N ARG A 105 -5.85 -2.32 -1.86
CA ARG A 105 -7.15 -2.12 -1.18
C ARG A 105 -8.31 -2.28 -2.15
N GLU A 106 -8.25 -1.65 -3.32
CA GLU A 106 -9.28 -1.74 -4.36
C GLU A 106 -9.44 -3.18 -4.89
N THR A 107 -8.32 -3.84 -5.20
CA THR A 107 -8.32 -5.23 -5.70
C THR A 107 -8.93 -6.18 -4.66
N ARG A 108 -8.58 -6.01 -3.38
CA ARG A 108 -9.21 -6.75 -2.27
C ARG A 108 -10.72 -6.54 -2.25
N MET A 109 -11.19 -5.31 -2.42
CA MET A 109 -12.62 -5.01 -2.46
C MET A 109 -13.33 -5.67 -3.65
N VAL A 110 -12.70 -5.71 -4.81
CA VAL A 110 -13.23 -6.43 -5.99
C VAL A 110 -13.40 -7.92 -5.69
N HIS A 111 -12.37 -8.58 -5.19
CA HIS A 111 -12.46 -10.01 -4.87
C HIS A 111 -13.48 -10.31 -3.77
N LEU A 112 -13.57 -9.46 -2.75
CA LEU A 112 -14.62 -9.58 -1.72
C LEU A 112 -16.02 -9.43 -2.31
N ALA A 113 -16.22 -8.48 -3.23
CA ALA A 113 -17.51 -8.31 -3.90
C ALA A 113 -17.86 -9.50 -4.81
N GLU A 114 -16.87 -10.05 -5.52
CA GLU A 114 -17.04 -11.26 -6.34
C GLU A 114 -17.39 -12.48 -5.50
N ALA A 115 -16.79 -12.63 -4.32
CA ALA A 115 -17.13 -13.69 -3.37
C ALA A 115 -18.50 -13.46 -2.68
N TYR A 116 -18.85 -12.20 -2.39
CA TYR A 116 -20.09 -11.86 -1.69
C TYR A 116 -21.34 -12.26 -2.50
N ARG A 117 -21.36 -12.00 -3.81
CA ARG A 117 -22.51 -12.27 -4.68
C ARG A 117 -23.00 -13.73 -4.67
N PRO A 118 -22.17 -14.75 -4.91
CA PRO A 118 -22.60 -16.14 -4.87
C PRO A 118 -23.00 -16.60 -3.47
N VAL A 119 -22.32 -16.11 -2.42
CA VAL A 119 -22.65 -16.48 -1.03
C VAL A 119 -23.99 -15.87 -0.61
N LEU A 120 -24.31 -14.64 -1.03
CA LEU A 120 -25.64 -14.06 -0.84
C LEU A 120 -26.73 -14.89 -1.53
N LYS A 121 -26.50 -15.34 -2.77
CA LYS A 121 -27.45 -16.23 -3.48
C LYS A 121 -27.62 -17.57 -2.75
N LEU A 122 -26.54 -18.13 -2.22
CA LEU A 122 -26.58 -19.35 -1.40
C LEU A 122 -27.42 -19.12 -0.14
N TYR A 123 -27.20 -18.01 0.57
CA TYR A 123 -27.99 -17.64 1.75
C TYR A 123 -29.48 -17.51 1.44
N GLN A 124 -29.84 -16.83 0.35
CA GLN A 124 -31.24 -16.72 -0.09
C GLN A 124 -31.88 -18.09 -0.38
N ARG A 125 -31.13 -19.02 -0.98
CA ARG A 125 -31.60 -20.39 -1.21
C ARG A 125 -31.76 -21.18 0.08
N ILE A 126 -30.84 -21.01 1.03
CA ILE A 126 -30.92 -21.62 2.36
C ILE A 126 -32.17 -21.14 3.09
N GLN A 127 -32.49 -19.84 3.02
CA GLN A 127 -33.72 -19.31 3.62
C GLN A 127 -34.97 -19.97 3.04
N ALA A 128 -35.04 -20.11 1.71
CA ALA A 128 -36.16 -20.82 1.06
C ALA A 128 -36.21 -22.32 1.42
N ALA A 129 -35.05 -22.98 1.49
CA ALA A 129 -34.97 -24.41 1.83
C ALA A 129 -35.33 -24.68 3.30
N ALA A 130 -35.01 -23.74 4.21
CA ALA A 130 -35.30 -23.87 5.64
C ALA A 130 -36.80 -23.92 5.95
N GLU A 131 -37.67 -23.45 5.04
CA GLU A 131 -39.13 -23.60 5.16
C GLU A 131 -39.57 -25.07 5.04
N PHE A 132 -38.80 -25.89 4.32
CA PHE A 132 -39.09 -27.31 4.08
C PHE A 132 -38.24 -28.24 4.95
N ASP A 133 -37.00 -27.83 5.26
CA ASP A 133 -36.09 -28.56 6.14
C ASP A 133 -35.39 -27.61 7.13
N PRO A 134 -35.88 -27.54 8.40
CA PRO A 134 -35.28 -26.70 9.42
C PRO A 134 -33.81 -27.00 9.72
N GLN A 135 -33.31 -28.21 9.47
CA GLN A 135 -31.90 -28.56 9.72
C GLN A 135 -30.96 -27.78 8.80
N VAL A 136 -31.39 -27.51 7.56
CA VAL A 136 -30.65 -26.65 6.61
C VAL A 136 -30.53 -25.23 7.15
N GLY A 137 -31.61 -24.70 7.75
CA GLY A 137 -31.59 -23.38 8.40
C GLY A 137 -30.59 -23.30 9.55
N TYR A 138 -30.56 -24.32 10.43
CA TYR A 138 -29.61 -24.37 11.54
C TYR A 138 -28.16 -24.51 11.09
N ALA A 139 -27.89 -25.37 10.10
CA ALA A 139 -26.53 -25.62 9.60
C ALA A 139 -25.83 -24.36 9.07
N PHE A 140 -26.60 -23.40 8.54
CA PHE A 140 -26.09 -22.19 7.93
C PHE A 140 -26.50 -20.89 8.65
N ALA A 141 -26.96 -20.99 9.89
CA ALA A 141 -27.44 -19.84 10.67
C ALA A 141 -26.39 -18.71 10.81
N PHE A 142 -25.08 -19.05 10.81
CA PHE A 142 -23.97 -18.10 10.90
C PHE A 142 -23.94 -17.09 9.73
N LEU A 143 -24.48 -17.45 8.56
CA LEU A 143 -24.55 -16.53 7.43
C LEU A 143 -25.49 -15.35 7.70
N ALA A 144 -26.44 -15.48 8.64
CA ALA A 144 -27.34 -14.39 9.01
C ALA A 144 -26.60 -13.19 9.63
N GLU A 145 -25.42 -13.37 10.23
CA GLU A 145 -24.61 -12.25 10.75
C GLU A 145 -24.06 -11.36 9.65
N HIS A 146 -23.86 -11.92 8.45
CA HIS A 146 -23.28 -11.23 7.31
C HIS A 146 -24.32 -10.77 6.28
N PHE A 147 -25.44 -11.50 6.15
CA PHE A 147 -26.46 -11.26 5.11
C PHE A 147 -27.87 -11.06 5.67
N GLY A 148 -28.09 -11.29 6.96
CA GLY A 148 -29.38 -11.09 7.60
C GLY A 148 -29.82 -9.65 7.43
N THR A 149 -31.04 -9.46 6.92
CA THR A 149 -31.69 -8.16 6.84
C THR A 149 -31.60 -7.52 8.23
N GLY A 150 -30.92 -6.37 8.26
CA GLY A 150 -30.28 -5.82 9.45
C GLY A 150 -31.13 -5.92 10.70
N LYS A 151 -30.45 -6.21 11.83
CA LYS A 151 -30.96 -6.16 13.21
C LYS A 151 -32.41 -5.68 13.24
N LYS A 152 -33.37 -6.60 13.37
CA LYS A 152 -34.67 -6.24 13.94
C LYS A 152 -34.34 -5.42 15.17
N LYS A 153 -34.51 -4.10 15.09
CA LYS A 153 -34.44 -3.23 16.26
C LYS A 153 -35.49 -3.82 17.19
N SER A 154 -35.05 -4.55 18.20
CA SER A 154 -35.91 -4.97 19.29
C SER A 154 -36.49 -3.68 19.86
N LYS A 155 -37.74 -3.42 19.49
CA LYS A 155 -38.58 -2.43 20.14
C LYS A 155 -38.69 -2.96 21.56
N LYS A 156 -37.96 -2.36 22.50
CA LYS A 156 -38.21 -2.58 23.93
C LYS A 156 -39.63 -2.08 24.18
N GLU A 157 -40.52 -3.02 24.47
CA GLU A 157 -41.71 -2.78 25.29
C GLU A 157 -41.29 -2.58 26.75
#